data_AF-A0A9W9BEM5-F1
#
_entry.id   AF-A0A9W9BEM5-F1
#
_cell.length_a   1.000
_cell.length_b   1.000
_cell.length_c   1.000
_cell.angle_alpha   90.00
_cell.angle_beta   90.00
_cell.angle_gamma   90.00
#
_symmetry.space_group_name_H-M   'P 1'
#
loop_
_entity.id
_entity.type
_entity.pdbx_description
1 polymer ?
#
loop_
_entity_poly.entity_id
_entity_poly.type
_entity_poly.pdbx_seq_one_letter_code
_entity_poly.pdbx_strand_id
1 'polypeptide(L)'
;MIAKAINYAVSTWEVDIISMSFGFPTCNMDDYQELEDALANAHAKRVLLFAAASNSGGKLGRAYPARDQNVIAIHATDTDGNRSRFSPTALSHDINLATVGEAIESAWPVYLSDNSNSKALRCKSGTSFATAIAAGIVGFLLLYAKIHLPEKADALKSRRRMQALLKRVAEKEVGQTARDGYYFVDVSLYSDSLFGKSKELINETIRDVLNT
;
A
#
# COMPACT_ATOMS: atom_id res chain seq x y z
N MET A 1 7.20 15.40 -14.72
CA MET A 1 8.10 15.62 -13.53
C MET A 1 8.21 14.37 -12.66
N ILE A 2 7.09 13.66 -12.44
CA ILE A 2 7.00 12.48 -11.57
C ILE A 2 7.90 11.34 -12.07
N ALA A 3 7.92 11.09 -13.38
CA ALA A 3 8.79 10.08 -14.01
C ALA A 3 10.27 10.24 -13.64
N LYS A 4 10.78 11.47 -13.64
CA LYS A 4 12.17 11.76 -13.25
C LYS A 4 12.44 11.43 -11.79
N ALA A 5 11.51 11.76 -10.89
CA ALA A 5 11.62 11.45 -9.46
C ALA A 5 11.60 9.93 -9.21
N ILE A 6 10.74 9.19 -9.90
CA ILE A 6 10.70 7.72 -9.84
C ILE A 6 12.05 7.15 -10.30
N ASN A 7 12.53 7.53 -11.48
CA ASN A 7 13.78 7.02 -12.02
C ASN A 7 15.00 7.36 -11.13
N TYR A 8 14.99 8.53 -10.50
CA TYR A 8 16.02 8.94 -9.54
C TYR A 8 15.97 8.10 -8.25
N ALA A 9 14.79 7.91 -7.66
CA ALA A 9 14.62 7.05 -6.49
C ALA A 9 15.08 5.61 -6.77
N VAL A 10 14.79 5.10 -7.96
CA VAL A 10 15.17 3.75 -8.39
C VAL A 10 16.67 3.62 -8.65
N SER A 11 17.28 4.58 -9.35
CA SER A 11 18.64 4.41 -9.90
C SER A 11 19.74 5.10 -9.07
N THR A 12 19.38 6.04 -8.22
CA THR A 12 20.33 6.78 -7.38
C THR A 12 20.16 6.45 -5.90
N TRP A 13 18.92 6.34 -5.42
CA TRP A 13 18.67 5.95 -4.02
C TRP A 13 18.47 4.44 -3.83
N GLU A 14 18.30 3.69 -4.91
CA GLU A 14 18.14 2.22 -4.90
C GLU A 14 17.06 1.75 -3.91
N VAL A 15 15.93 2.45 -3.90
CA VAL A 15 14.84 2.19 -2.93
C VAL A 15 14.18 0.84 -3.15
N ASP A 16 13.76 0.20 -2.06
CA ASP A 16 12.94 -1.03 -2.11
C ASP A 16 11.45 -0.75 -2.39
N ILE A 17 10.96 0.43 -1.97
CA ILE A 17 9.53 0.81 -2.00
C ILE A 17 9.39 2.26 -2.46
N ILE A 18 8.43 2.53 -3.34
CA ILE A 18 7.95 3.88 -3.66
C ILE A 18 6.48 3.99 -3.26
N SER A 19 6.19 4.98 -2.41
CA SER A 19 4.82 5.34 -1.99
C SER A 19 4.37 6.59 -2.74
N MET A 20 3.26 6.49 -3.46
CA MET A 20 2.68 7.56 -4.27
C MET A 20 1.34 7.99 -3.69
N SER A 21 1.38 8.97 -2.78
CA SER A 21 0.20 9.55 -2.13
C SER A 21 -0.56 10.56 -3.02
N PHE A 22 -0.62 10.31 -4.33
CA PHE A 22 -1.31 11.12 -5.33
C PHE A 22 -2.01 10.23 -6.37
N GLY A 23 -2.86 10.85 -7.20
CA GLY A 23 -3.61 10.18 -8.24
C GLY A 23 -4.29 11.16 -9.20
N PHE A 24 -4.34 10.79 -10.48
CA PHE A 24 -4.98 11.52 -11.57
C PHE A 24 -6.25 10.79 -12.01
N PRO A 25 -7.32 11.52 -12.38
CA PRO A 25 -8.59 10.92 -12.77
C PRO A 25 -8.53 10.24 -14.14
N THR A 26 -7.65 10.71 -15.04
CA THR A 26 -7.51 10.24 -16.42
C THR A 26 -6.03 10.07 -16.77
N CYS A 27 -5.77 9.31 -17.85
CA CYS A 27 -4.45 9.16 -18.45
C CYS A 27 -4.15 10.25 -19.51
N ASN A 28 -5.00 11.28 -19.61
CA ASN A 28 -4.86 12.35 -20.59
C ASN A 28 -3.96 13.45 -20.03
N MET A 29 -2.70 13.13 -19.81
CA MET A 29 -1.66 14.04 -19.33
C MET A 29 -0.46 14.01 -20.27
N ASP A 30 0.13 15.17 -20.52
CA ASP A 30 1.23 15.32 -21.49
C ASP A 30 2.43 14.41 -21.16
N ASP A 31 2.67 14.11 -19.87
CA ASP A 31 3.76 13.25 -19.40
C ASP A 31 3.31 11.82 -19.02
N TYR A 32 2.21 11.33 -19.60
CA TYR A 32 1.67 9.98 -19.33
C TYR A 32 2.67 8.88 -19.72
N GLN A 33 3.23 8.93 -20.94
CA GLN A 33 4.10 7.87 -21.43
C GLN A 33 5.38 7.78 -20.61
N GLU A 34 5.99 8.92 -20.27
CA GLU A 34 7.19 8.95 -19.43
C GLU A 34 6.90 8.41 -18.02
N LEU A 35 5.70 8.65 -17.48
CA LEU A 35 5.30 8.10 -16.20
C LEU A 35 5.10 6.59 -16.28
N GLU A 36 4.41 6.09 -17.30
CA GLU A 36 4.21 4.66 -17.55
C GLU A 36 5.55 3.92 -17.69
N ASP A 37 6.47 4.46 -18.48
CA ASP A 37 7.82 3.92 -18.68
C ASP A 37 8.62 3.90 -17.37
N ALA A 38 8.51 4.95 -16.56
CA ALA A 38 9.19 5.00 -15.26
C ALA A 38 8.63 3.97 -14.26
N LEU A 39 7.32 3.74 -14.26
CA LEU A 39 6.68 2.70 -13.43
C LEU A 39 7.11 1.30 -13.90
N ALA A 40 7.13 1.06 -15.21
CA ALA A 40 7.60 -0.20 -15.78
C ALA A 40 9.08 -0.46 -15.45
N ASN A 41 9.95 0.55 -15.56
CA ASN A 41 11.35 0.48 -15.19
C ASN A 41 11.54 0.16 -13.70
N ALA A 42 10.81 0.87 -12.82
CA ALA A 42 10.87 0.62 -11.37
C ALA A 42 10.44 -0.83 -11.04
N HIS A 43 9.36 -1.31 -11.68
CA HIS A 43 8.90 -2.68 -11.53
C HIS A 43 9.94 -3.71 -12.01
N ALA A 44 10.57 -3.47 -13.17
CA ALA A 44 11.62 -4.32 -13.71
C ALA A 44 12.82 -4.43 -12.76
N LYS A 45 13.13 -3.36 -12.02
CA LYS A 45 14.17 -3.33 -10.97
C LYS A 45 13.70 -3.89 -9.61
N ARG A 46 12.55 -4.56 -9.54
CA ARG A 46 11.99 -5.13 -8.29
C ARG A 46 11.74 -4.07 -7.20
N VAL A 47 11.37 -2.85 -7.59
CA VAL A 47 10.88 -1.83 -6.66
C VAL A 47 9.37 -2.00 -6.50
N LEU A 48 8.90 -2.07 -5.25
CA LEU A 48 7.47 -2.17 -4.97
C LEU A 48 6.82 -0.79 -5.08
N LEU A 49 5.79 -0.68 -5.91
CA LEU A 49 5.09 0.56 -6.19
C LEU A 49 3.72 0.53 -5.52
N PHE A 50 3.45 1.50 -4.63
CA PHE A 50 2.14 1.67 -3.99
C PHE A 50 1.56 3.03 -4.35
N ALA A 51 0.26 3.09 -4.64
CA ALA A 51 -0.40 4.35 -4.93
C ALA A 51 -1.79 4.47 -4.29
N ALA A 52 -2.15 5.71 -3.99
CA ALA A 52 -3.46 6.09 -3.48
C ALA A 52 -4.56 5.77 -4.49
N ALA A 53 -5.56 4.98 -4.08
CA ALA A 53 -6.62 4.54 -4.98
C ALA A 53 -7.56 5.67 -5.42
N SER A 54 -7.71 6.76 -4.65
CA SER A 54 -8.61 7.86 -5.03
C SER A 54 -8.15 9.24 -4.57
N ASN A 55 -8.34 10.22 -5.44
CA ASN A 55 -8.28 11.65 -5.15
C ASN A 55 -9.63 12.37 -5.31
N SER A 56 -10.66 11.67 -5.81
CA SER A 56 -11.96 12.25 -6.17
C SER A 56 -13.13 11.65 -5.36
N GLY A 57 -12.81 10.92 -4.30
CA GLY A 57 -13.79 10.13 -3.55
C GLY A 57 -14.29 8.94 -4.36
N GLY A 58 -15.48 8.42 -4.00
CA GLY A 58 -16.16 7.34 -4.74
C GLY A 58 -16.83 7.77 -6.05
N LYS A 59 -16.63 9.01 -6.53
CA LYS A 59 -17.24 9.51 -7.77
C LYS A 59 -16.63 8.93 -9.05
N LEU A 60 -15.36 8.54 -8.98
CA LEU A 60 -14.59 7.98 -10.10
C LEU A 60 -14.02 6.62 -9.69
N GLY A 61 -13.62 5.83 -10.69
CA GLY A 61 -12.83 4.61 -10.46
C GLY A 61 -11.44 4.92 -9.91
N ARG A 62 -10.62 3.87 -9.74
CA ARG A 62 -9.25 4.01 -9.22
C ARG A 62 -8.44 5.03 -10.01
N ALA A 63 -7.75 5.92 -9.31
CA ALA A 63 -6.89 6.93 -9.91
C ALA A 63 -5.65 6.31 -10.58
N TYR A 64 -5.05 7.01 -11.53
CA TYR A 64 -3.71 6.67 -12.04
C TYR A 64 -2.64 7.37 -11.17
N PRO A 65 -1.57 6.72 -10.71
CA PRO A 65 -1.01 5.44 -11.17
C PRO A 65 -1.54 4.19 -10.45
N ALA A 66 -2.46 4.30 -9.49
CA ALA A 66 -3.01 3.11 -8.80
C ALA A 66 -3.76 2.12 -9.72
N ARG A 67 -4.14 2.54 -10.92
CA ARG A 67 -4.72 1.67 -11.96
C ARG A 67 -3.68 0.91 -12.78
N ASP A 68 -2.40 1.29 -12.71
CA ASP A 68 -1.33 0.64 -13.47
C ASP A 68 -1.11 -0.80 -12.98
N GLN A 69 -0.89 -1.73 -13.92
CA GLN A 69 -0.69 -3.16 -13.63
C GLN A 69 0.57 -3.46 -12.82
N ASN A 70 1.52 -2.53 -12.76
CA ASN A 70 2.75 -2.66 -11.98
C ASN A 70 2.61 -2.08 -10.56
N VAL A 71 1.52 -1.34 -10.30
CA VAL A 71 1.31 -0.57 -9.06
C VAL A 71 0.24 -1.18 -8.17
N ILE A 72 0.57 -1.38 -6.90
CA ILE A 72 -0.36 -1.89 -5.89
C ILE A 72 -1.26 -0.75 -5.41
N ALA A 73 -2.55 -0.82 -5.77
CA ALA A 73 -3.55 0.15 -5.33
C ALA A 73 -3.87 -0.02 -3.84
N ILE A 74 -3.78 1.07 -3.08
CA ILE A 74 -4.16 1.09 -1.66
C ILE A 74 -5.40 1.95 -1.46
N HIS A 75 -6.42 1.33 -0.88
CA HIS A 75 -7.69 1.95 -0.52
C HIS A 75 -7.69 2.28 0.98
N ALA A 76 -8.67 3.08 1.42
CA ALA A 76 -8.82 3.49 2.80
C ALA A 76 -10.01 2.79 3.47
N THR A 77 -9.81 2.49 4.75
CA THR A 77 -10.85 2.11 5.70
C THR A 77 -10.90 3.08 6.87
N ASP A 78 -11.97 3.01 7.65
CA ASP A 78 -11.96 3.47 9.03
C ASP A 78 -11.15 2.51 9.94
N THR A 79 -11.12 2.79 11.24
CA THR A 79 -10.41 1.97 12.23
C THR A 79 -11.04 0.61 12.48
N ASP A 80 -12.31 0.44 12.11
CA ASP A 80 -13.08 -0.80 12.28
C ASP A 80 -13.00 -1.69 11.03
N GLY A 81 -12.20 -1.28 10.03
CA GLY A 81 -12.02 -1.96 8.76
C GLY A 81 -13.19 -1.80 7.79
N ASN A 82 -14.13 -0.87 8.01
CA ASN A 82 -15.15 -0.55 7.02
C ASN A 82 -14.56 0.26 5.89
N ARG A 83 -15.02 0.04 4.65
CA ARG A 83 -14.57 0.85 3.52
C ARG A 83 -14.87 2.34 3.75
N SER A 84 -13.90 3.19 3.48
CA SER A 84 -14.14 4.63 3.49
C SER A 84 -15.11 5.05 2.40
N ARG A 85 -16.01 6.00 2.69
CA ARG A 85 -16.96 6.55 1.69
C ARG A 85 -16.27 7.18 0.47
N PHE A 86 -15.02 7.60 0.63
CA PHE A 86 -14.20 8.20 -0.41
C PHE A 86 -13.31 7.19 -1.14
N SER A 87 -13.27 5.93 -0.70
CA SER A 87 -12.60 4.87 -1.45
C SER A 87 -13.42 4.52 -2.71
N PRO A 88 -12.77 4.32 -3.87
CA PRO A 88 -13.45 3.95 -5.11
C PRO A 88 -13.95 2.51 -5.00
N THR A 89 -15.05 2.17 -5.66
CA THR A 89 -15.64 0.82 -5.65
C THR A 89 -14.61 -0.27 -5.95
N ALA A 90 -14.68 -1.36 -5.19
CA ALA A 90 -13.83 -2.53 -5.37
C ALA A 90 -13.98 -3.12 -6.78
N LEU A 91 -12.85 -3.49 -7.39
CA LEU A 91 -12.81 -4.19 -8.66
C LEU A 91 -12.88 -5.70 -8.40
N SER A 92 -13.87 -6.39 -8.98
CA SER A 92 -14.10 -7.83 -8.77
C SER A 92 -12.99 -8.72 -9.33
N HIS A 93 -12.22 -8.22 -10.30
CA HIS A 93 -11.15 -8.94 -10.98
C HIS A 93 -9.76 -8.66 -10.39
N ASP A 94 -9.67 -7.94 -9.26
CA ASP A 94 -8.39 -7.55 -8.66
C ASP A 94 -8.42 -7.64 -7.12
N ILE A 95 -7.24 -7.68 -6.50
CA ILE A 95 -7.07 -7.69 -5.05
C ILE A 95 -7.14 -6.24 -4.55
N ASN A 96 -8.28 -5.85 -3.97
CA ASN A 96 -8.46 -4.52 -3.40
C ASN A 96 -7.87 -4.48 -1.98
N LEU A 97 -6.58 -4.14 -1.87
CA LEU A 97 -5.94 -3.94 -0.57
C LEU A 97 -6.35 -2.59 0.03
N ALA A 98 -6.64 -2.58 1.33
CA ALA A 98 -6.98 -1.38 2.07
C ALA A 98 -6.33 -1.41 3.45
N THR A 99 -6.10 -0.25 4.04
CA THR A 99 -5.74 -0.12 5.45
C THR A 99 -6.33 1.18 5.99
N VAL A 100 -6.12 1.45 7.28
CA VAL A 100 -6.71 2.62 7.94
C VAL A 100 -6.27 3.89 7.21
N GLY A 101 -7.24 4.72 6.85
CA GLY A 101 -7.02 5.97 6.15
C GLY A 101 -7.98 7.08 6.60
N GLU A 102 -8.84 6.82 7.59
CA GLU A 102 -9.67 7.84 8.22
C GLU A 102 -9.11 8.28 9.55
N ALA A 103 -9.25 9.59 9.83
CA ALA A 103 -8.90 10.21 11.09
C ALA A 103 -7.45 9.92 11.54
N ILE A 104 -6.51 9.92 10.59
CA ILE A 104 -5.09 9.70 10.84
C ILE A 104 -4.47 10.99 11.37
N GLU A 105 -3.96 10.94 12.60
CA GLU A 105 -3.13 12.01 13.16
C GLU A 105 -1.69 11.85 12.68
N SER A 106 -1.14 12.89 12.04
CA SER A 106 0.23 12.88 11.55
C SER A 106 0.91 14.23 11.77
N ALA A 107 2.24 14.27 11.61
CA ALA A 107 3.00 15.52 11.59
C ALA A 107 2.43 16.50 10.55
N TRP A 108 2.40 17.77 10.90
CA TRP A 108 1.88 18.86 10.09
C TRP A 108 2.90 20.02 10.08
N PRO A 109 3.16 20.66 8.93
CA PRO A 109 4.12 21.75 8.88
C PRO A 109 3.74 22.89 9.83
N VAL A 110 4.68 23.31 10.68
CA VAL A 110 4.45 24.31 11.75
C VAL A 110 3.92 25.64 11.19
N TYR A 111 4.41 26.06 10.03
CA TYR A 111 3.97 27.28 9.36
C TYR A 111 2.55 27.19 8.77
N LEU A 112 1.98 25.98 8.68
CA LEU A 112 0.60 25.72 8.27
C LEU A 112 -0.30 25.34 9.46
N SER A 113 0.22 25.27 10.69
CA SER A 113 -0.59 25.05 11.87
C SER A 113 -1.17 26.36 12.37
N ASP A 114 -2.43 26.31 12.81
CA ASP A 114 -3.03 27.41 13.55
C ASP A 114 -2.29 27.60 14.87
N ASN A 115 -2.22 28.83 15.38
CA ASN A 115 -1.50 29.20 16.62
C ASN A 115 -1.92 28.40 17.88
N SER A 116 -3.00 27.63 17.82
CA SER A 116 -3.48 26.74 18.88
C SER A 116 -2.84 25.34 18.87
N ASN A 117 -2.10 24.98 17.82
CA ASN A 117 -1.62 23.62 17.62
C ASN A 117 -0.12 23.51 17.91
N SER A 118 0.22 23.61 19.20
CA SER A 118 1.60 23.57 19.71
C SER A 118 2.36 22.27 19.41
N LYS A 119 1.65 21.20 19.04
CA LYS A 119 2.25 19.88 18.77
C LYS A 119 2.62 19.65 17.30
N ALA A 120 2.22 20.56 16.39
CA ALA A 120 2.42 20.39 14.94
C ALA A 120 1.83 19.06 14.42
N LEU A 121 0.64 18.68 14.91
CA LEU A 121 -0.06 17.45 14.52
C LEU A 121 -1.39 17.77 13.87
N ARG A 122 -1.80 17.04 12.83
CA ARG A 122 -3.12 17.24 12.21
C ARG A 122 -3.77 15.92 11.89
N CYS A 123 -5.06 15.83 12.23
CA CYS A 123 -5.92 14.71 11.87
C CYS A 123 -6.49 14.92 10.45
N LYS A 124 -6.28 13.94 9.57
CA LYS A 124 -6.74 13.96 8.17
C LYS A 124 -7.19 12.57 7.72
N SER A 125 -8.01 12.54 6.67
CA SER A 125 -8.47 11.30 6.03
C SER A 125 -8.14 11.30 4.54
N GLY A 126 -7.81 10.13 3.99
CA GLY A 126 -7.58 9.93 2.57
C GLY A 126 -6.83 8.64 2.26
N THR A 127 -7.00 8.13 1.04
CA THR A 127 -6.22 6.96 0.58
C THR A 127 -4.73 7.25 0.57
N SER A 128 -4.32 8.52 0.43
CA SER A 128 -2.92 8.96 0.59
C SER A 128 -2.28 8.54 1.92
N PHE A 129 -3.04 8.58 3.02
CA PHE A 129 -2.57 8.15 4.34
C PHE A 129 -2.52 6.63 4.44
N ALA A 130 -3.55 5.95 3.94
CA ALA A 130 -3.56 4.50 3.86
C ALA A 130 -2.37 3.97 3.03
N THR A 131 -2.02 4.61 1.91
CA THR A 131 -0.83 4.25 1.10
C THR A 131 0.47 4.38 1.89
N ALA A 132 0.63 5.45 2.67
CA ALA A 132 1.82 5.63 3.50
C ALA A 132 1.91 4.55 4.61
N ILE A 133 0.78 4.21 5.24
CA ILE A 133 0.70 3.16 6.25
C ILE A 133 1.01 1.79 5.64
N ALA A 134 0.43 1.47 4.48
CA ALA A 134 0.71 0.24 3.75
C ALA A 134 2.19 0.11 3.37
N ALA A 135 2.82 1.20 2.90
CA ALA A 135 4.26 1.22 2.64
C ALA A 135 5.09 0.94 3.90
N GLY A 136 4.67 1.47 5.05
CA GLY A 136 5.28 1.17 6.36
C GLY A 136 5.15 -0.30 6.76
N ILE A 137 3.95 -0.89 6.62
CA ILE A 137 3.71 -2.32 6.85
C ILE A 137 4.62 -3.16 5.95
N VAL A 138 4.74 -2.80 4.68
CA VAL A 138 5.58 -3.53 3.71
C VAL A 138 7.06 -3.39 4.03
N GLY A 139 7.51 -2.21 4.48
CA GLY A 139 8.87 -2.02 4.98
C GLY A 139 9.17 -2.94 6.17
N PHE A 140 8.23 -3.08 7.10
CA PHE A 140 8.31 -4.04 8.19
C PHE A 140 8.38 -5.50 7.70
N LEU A 141 7.53 -5.90 6.75
CA LEU A 141 7.53 -7.26 6.18
C LEU A 141 8.85 -7.59 5.48
N LEU A 142 9.40 -6.66 4.71
CA LEU A 142 10.70 -6.82 4.04
C LEU A 142 11.83 -6.95 5.07
N LEU A 143 11.83 -6.13 6.13
CA LEU A 143 12.82 -6.22 7.20
C LEU A 143 12.71 -7.56 7.94
N TYR A 144 11.49 -7.97 8.29
CA TYR A 144 11.22 -9.26 8.93
C TYR A 144 11.80 -10.42 8.09
N ALA A 145 11.53 -10.43 6.77
CA ALA A 145 12.05 -11.44 5.88
C ALA A 145 13.57 -11.39 5.76
N LYS A 146 14.18 -10.20 5.68
CA LYS A 146 15.66 -10.05 5.69
C LYS A 146 16.30 -10.66 6.94
N ILE A 147 15.66 -10.55 8.11
CA ILE A 147 16.20 -11.05 9.39
C ILE A 147 15.91 -12.55 9.58
N HIS A 148 14.73 -13.04 9.21
CA HIS A 148 14.27 -14.38 9.59
C HIS A 148 14.18 -15.37 8.43
N LEU A 149 14.17 -14.89 7.19
CA LEU A 149 14.05 -15.68 5.96
C LEU A 149 14.96 -15.08 4.85
N PRO A 150 16.27 -14.89 5.11
CA PRO A 150 17.15 -14.13 4.22
C PRO A 150 17.20 -14.70 2.79
N GLU A 151 17.09 -16.02 2.64
CA GLU A 151 17.04 -16.73 1.35
C GLU A 151 15.79 -16.41 0.52
N LYS A 152 14.79 -15.78 1.14
CA LYS A 152 13.49 -15.45 0.56
C LYS A 152 13.21 -13.95 0.48
N ALA A 153 14.03 -13.10 1.11
CA ALA A 153 13.75 -11.68 1.24
C ALA A 153 13.58 -10.97 -0.12
N ASP A 154 14.44 -11.24 -1.09
CA ASP A 154 14.35 -10.63 -2.43
C ASP A 154 13.14 -11.14 -3.23
N ALA A 155 12.67 -12.35 -2.93
CA ALA A 155 11.49 -12.92 -3.57
C ALA A 155 10.22 -12.11 -3.26
N LEU A 156 10.15 -11.49 -2.07
CA LEU A 156 9.04 -10.63 -1.65
C LEU A 156 9.01 -9.28 -2.36
N LYS A 157 10.09 -8.86 -3.02
CA LYS A 157 10.09 -7.65 -3.86
C LYS A 157 9.28 -7.79 -5.16
N SER A 158 8.76 -8.99 -5.44
CA SER A 158 7.79 -9.18 -6.52
C SER A 158 6.43 -8.60 -6.12
N ARG A 159 5.87 -7.72 -6.97
CA ARG A 159 4.50 -7.18 -6.82
C ARG A 159 3.49 -8.28 -6.48
N ARG A 160 3.46 -9.36 -7.28
CA ARG A 160 2.49 -10.45 -7.12
C ARG A 160 2.60 -11.14 -5.77
N ARG A 161 3.82 -11.46 -5.34
CA ARG A 161 4.07 -12.12 -4.04
C ARG A 161 3.78 -11.20 -2.87
N MET A 162 4.13 -9.92 -2.97
CA MET A 162 3.79 -8.94 -1.94
C MET A 162 2.27 -8.75 -1.84
N GLN A 163 1.55 -8.65 -2.96
CA GLN A 163 0.08 -8.56 -2.94
C GLN A 163 -0.55 -9.82 -2.31
N ALA A 164 -0.05 -11.00 -2.65
CA ALA A 164 -0.52 -12.25 -2.05
C ALA A 164 -0.22 -12.29 -0.54
N LEU A 165 0.94 -11.82 -0.10
CA LEU A 165 1.27 -11.74 1.32
C LEU A 165 0.37 -10.76 2.06
N LEU A 166 0.15 -9.57 1.52
CA LEU A 166 -0.74 -8.56 2.12
C LEU A 166 -2.19 -9.06 2.18
N LYS A 167 -2.66 -9.77 1.15
CA LYS A 167 -3.96 -10.46 1.19
C LYS A 167 -4.00 -11.48 2.33
N ARG A 168 -2.95 -12.28 2.48
CA ARG A 168 -2.84 -13.31 3.53
C ARG A 168 -2.76 -12.70 4.93
N VAL A 169 -2.13 -11.55 5.09
CA VAL A 169 -2.09 -10.77 6.35
C VAL A 169 -3.49 -10.29 6.73
N ALA A 170 -4.30 -9.88 5.75
CA ALA A 170 -5.66 -9.39 5.96
C ALA A 170 -6.69 -10.49 6.29
N GLU A 171 -6.42 -11.74 5.91
CA GLU A 171 -7.30 -12.88 6.19
C GLU A 171 -7.18 -13.33 7.65
N LYS A 172 -8.31 -13.35 8.37
CA LYS A 172 -8.43 -13.85 9.74
C LYS A 172 -8.87 -15.32 9.77
N GLU A 173 -9.62 -15.74 8.76
CA GLU A 173 -10.16 -17.10 8.65
C GLU A 173 -9.95 -17.69 7.25
N VAL A 174 -9.85 -19.02 7.18
CA VAL A 174 -9.72 -19.74 5.91
C VAL A 174 -11.02 -19.59 5.13
N GLY A 175 -10.92 -19.10 3.88
CA GLY A 175 -12.09 -18.89 3.02
C GLY A 175 -12.87 -17.60 3.29
N GLN A 176 -12.34 -16.71 4.14
CA GLN A 176 -12.93 -15.40 4.38
C GLN A 176 -13.06 -14.60 3.07
N THR A 177 -14.24 -14.01 2.86
CA THR A 177 -14.45 -13.04 1.79
C THR A 177 -14.09 -11.63 2.25
N ALA A 178 -13.62 -10.81 1.32
CA ALA A 178 -13.25 -9.43 1.59
C ALA A 178 -14.48 -8.60 2.01
N ARG A 179 -14.38 -7.89 3.14
CA ARG A 179 -15.45 -6.99 3.62
C ARG A 179 -15.62 -5.85 2.62
N ASP A 180 -16.82 -5.72 2.06
CA ASP A 180 -17.14 -4.81 0.95
C ASP A 180 -16.20 -4.94 -0.28
N GLY A 181 -15.58 -6.11 -0.46
CA GLY A 181 -14.61 -6.35 -1.52
C GLY A 181 -13.18 -5.88 -1.23
N TYR A 182 -12.88 -5.38 -0.01
CA TYR A 182 -11.54 -4.96 0.40
C TYR A 182 -10.90 -5.88 1.44
N TYR A 183 -9.61 -6.13 1.27
CA TYR A 183 -8.77 -6.82 2.24
C TYR A 183 -8.14 -5.78 3.16
N PHE A 184 -8.64 -5.70 4.40
CA PHE A 184 -8.12 -4.80 5.42
C PHE A 184 -6.81 -5.35 5.98
N VAL A 185 -5.70 -4.71 5.60
CA VAL A 185 -4.36 -5.06 6.04
C VAL A 185 -4.07 -4.37 7.38
N ASP A 186 -3.95 -5.17 8.43
CA ASP A 186 -3.53 -4.78 9.76
C ASP A 186 -2.46 -5.76 10.30
N VAL A 187 -1.57 -5.25 11.15
CA VAL A 187 -0.53 -6.04 11.81
C VAL A 187 -0.92 -6.34 13.27
N SER A 188 -2.15 -6.83 13.45
CA SER A 188 -2.70 -7.10 14.78
C SER A 188 -2.06 -8.32 15.45
N LEU A 189 -1.93 -8.24 16.78
CA LEU A 189 -1.44 -9.32 17.64
C LEU A 189 -2.55 -10.22 18.20
N TYR A 190 -3.82 -10.00 17.79
CA TYR A 190 -4.91 -10.89 18.17
C TYR A 190 -4.68 -12.30 17.63
N SER A 191 -5.13 -13.31 18.37
CA SER A 191 -4.85 -14.72 18.09
C SER A 191 -5.43 -15.23 16.77
N ASP A 192 -6.38 -14.52 16.16
CA ASP A 192 -6.96 -14.78 14.85
C ASP A 192 -6.19 -14.12 13.69
N SER A 193 -5.27 -13.22 14.01
CA SER A 193 -4.45 -12.46 13.05
C SER A 193 -3.09 -13.13 12.86
N LEU A 194 -2.49 -13.01 11.67
CA LEU A 194 -1.21 -13.68 11.36
C LEU A 194 -0.11 -13.37 12.39
N PHE A 195 -0.01 -12.12 12.83
CA PHE A 195 1.03 -11.69 13.78
C PHE A 195 0.71 -11.99 15.26
N GLY A 196 -0.49 -12.48 15.57
CA GLY A 196 -0.80 -13.08 16.87
C GLY A 196 -0.49 -14.58 16.94
N LYS A 197 0.03 -15.19 15.87
CA LYS A 197 0.42 -16.60 15.80
C LYS A 197 1.90 -16.79 16.12
N SER A 198 2.34 -18.05 16.21
CA SER A 198 3.75 -18.37 16.46
C SER A 198 4.63 -17.94 15.29
N LYS A 199 5.92 -17.70 15.57
CA LYS A 199 6.92 -17.33 14.57
C LYS A 199 7.03 -18.39 13.47
N GLU A 200 6.90 -19.66 13.82
CA GLU A 200 6.94 -20.79 12.89
C GLU A 200 5.80 -20.66 11.87
N LEU A 201 4.57 -20.38 12.31
CA LEU A 201 3.43 -20.22 11.42
C LEU A 201 3.56 -18.96 10.55
N ILE A 202 4.10 -17.86 11.08
CA ILE A 202 4.40 -16.66 10.30
C ILE A 202 5.39 -17.00 9.18
N ASN A 203 6.45 -17.72 9.51
CA ASN A 203 7.48 -18.12 8.56
C ASN A 203 6.96 -19.09 7.48
N GLU A 204 6.16 -20.08 7.88
CA GLU A 204 5.48 -21.00 6.96
C GLU A 204 4.56 -20.24 6.01
N THR A 205 3.73 -19.34 6.54
CA THR A 205 2.82 -18.52 5.73
C THR A 205 3.57 -17.70 4.69
N ILE A 206 4.68 -17.05 5.06
CA ILE A 206 5.51 -16.30 4.11
C ILE A 206 6.10 -17.25 3.06
N ARG A 207 6.60 -18.43 3.45
CA ARG A 207 7.16 -19.41 2.50
C ARG A 207 6.12 -19.92 1.52
N ASP A 208 4.91 -20.20 1.97
CA ASP A 208 3.81 -20.68 1.12
C ASP A 208 3.41 -19.64 0.06
N VAL A 209 3.32 -18.38 0.47
CA VAL A 209 3.07 -17.25 -0.46
C VAL A 209 4.18 -17.10 -1.50
N LEU A 210 5.42 -17.47 -1.17
CA LEU A 210 6.53 -17.37 -2.12
C LEU A 210 6.57 -18.52 -3.13
N ASN A 211 5.91 -19.64 -2.84
CA ASN A 211 5.82 -20.81 -3.70
C ASN A 211 4.61 -20.77 -4.66
N THR A 212 3.67 -19.85 -4.43
CA THR A 212 2.59 -19.52 -5.39
C THR A 212 3.08 -18.57 -6.46
#